data_AF-A0A484WYD6-F1
#
_entry.id   AF-A0A484WYD6-F1
#
_cell.length_a   1.000
_cell.length_b   1.000
_cell.length_c   1.000
_cell.angle_alpha   90.00
_cell.angle_beta   90.00
_cell.angle_gamma   90.00
#
_symmetry.space_group_name_H-M   'P 1'
#
loop_
_entity.id
_entity.type
_entity.pdbx_description
1 polymer ?
#
loop_
_entity_poly.entity_id
_entity_poly.type
_entity_poly.pdbx_seq_one_letter_code
_entity_poly.pdbx_strand_id
1 'polypeptide(L)'
;MKIKTLCAMAMSLVIRQAMAVESELQFNPAFLNGESANSADLAWVNAGSALPPGEYNLNVYINNAYAFTGDVTFRADEQGAGDAQPCVTPQQIDALGIDPNQAKGGALPLAQRCIVLQSVFPGSHVDYDQKTLDPELYRTAEALMRNLPRGYVSPESWEPGITAAWLNYVLNGLKQ
;
A
#
# COMPACT_ATOMS: atom_id res chain seq x y z
N MET A 1 35.73 56.31 -3.67
CA MET A 1 35.34 55.22 -4.61
C MET A 1 35.03 53.89 -3.94
N LYS A 2 35.72 53.48 -2.85
CA LYS A 2 35.58 52.16 -2.20
C LYS A 2 34.23 51.90 -1.49
N ILE A 3 33.54 52.93 -1.01
CA ILE A 3 32.22 52.80 -0.33
C ILE A 3 31.08 52.52 -1.33
N LYS A 4 31.12 53.14 -2.52
CA LYS A 4 30.09 52.94 -3.56
C LYS A 4 30.13 51.51 -4.12
N THR A 5 31.32 50.94 -4.26
CA THR A 5 31.52 49.55 -4.69
C THR A 5 31.13 48.54 -3.60
N LEU A 6 31.30 48.88 -2.32
CA LEU A 6 30.90 48.01 -1.20
C LEU A 6 29.37 47.92 -1.06
N CYS A 7 28.66 49.04 -1.22
CA CYS A 7 27.19 49.04 -1.25
C CYS A 7 26.63 48.27 -2.44
N ALA A 8 27.22 48.41 -3.64
CA ALA A 8 26.76 47.67 -4.82
C ALA A 8 26.94 46.14 -4.67
N MET A 9 27.99 45.70 -3.98
CA MET A 9 28.25 44.27 -3.73
C MET A 9 27.42 43.70 -2.58
N ALA A 10 27.12 44.50 -1.55
CA ALA A 10 26.17 44.13 -0.50
C ALA A 10 24.74 44.04 -1.05
N MET A 11 24.37 44.94 -1.96
CA MET A 11 23.03 44.94 -2.57
C MET A 11 22.82 43.76 -3.53
N SER A 12 23.87 43.30 -4.25
CA SER A 12 23.77 42.10 -5.09
C SER A 12 23.68 40.79 -4.29
N LEU A 13 24.25 40.74 -3.08
CA LEU A 13 24.17 39.58 -2.21
C LEU A 13 22.80 39.41 -1.54
N VAL A 14 22.11 40.52 -1.27
CA VAL A 14 20.74 40.51 -0.71
C VAL A 14 19.71 40.13 -1.77
N ILE A 15 19.90 40.53 -3.04
CA ILE A 15 18.99 40.17 -4.15
C ILE A 15 19.02 38.65 -4.42
N ARG A 16 20.14 37.96 -4.18
CA ARG A 16 20.24 36.51 -4.36
C ARG A 16 19.46 35.69 -3.33
N GLN A 17 19.17 36.24 -2.15
CA GLN A 17 18.46 35.51 -1.08
C GLN A 17 16.93 35.64 -1.18
N ALA A 18 16.42 36.56 -2.01
CA ALA A 18 14.98 36.80 -2.18
C ALA A 18 14.33 35.92 -3.27
N MET A 19 15.10 35.12 -4.00
CA MET A 19 14.63 34.27 -5.10
C MET A 19 14.63 32.79 -4.68
N ALA A 20 13.96 32.48 -3.57
CA ALA A 20 13.63 31.11 -3.18
C ALA A 20 12.35 31.11 -2.34
N VAL A 21 11.33 31.82 -2.81
CA VAL A 21 9.95 31.55 -2.41
C VAL A 21 9.33 30.91 -3.64
N GLU A 22 9.56 29.62 -3.79
CA GLU A 22 8.76 28.79 -4.68
C GLU A 22 7.37 28.78 -4.08
N SER A 23 6.39 29.36 -4.79
CA SER A 23 5.00 29.29 -4.36
C SER A 23 4.58 27.83 -4.43
N GLU A 24 4.50 27.16 -3.28
CA GLU A 24 3.93 25.83 -3.14
C GLU A 24 2.58 25.80 -3.88
N LEU A 25 2.44 24.91 -4.86
CA LEU A 25 1.19 24.74 -5.60
C LEU A 25 0.13 24.21 -4.64
N GLN A 26 -0.84 25.05 -4.26
CA GLN A 26 -1.91 24.67 -3.34
C GLN A 26 -3.24 24.51 -4.07
N PHE A 27 -3.88 23.36 -3.89
CA PHE A 27 -5.23 23.09 -4.34
C PHE A 27 -6.25 23.83 -3.46
N ASN A 28 -7.19 24.52 -4.10
CA ASN A 28 -8.29 25.18 -3.40
C ASN A 28 -9.41 24.17 -3.10
N PRO A 29 -9.72 23.91 -1.81
CA PRO A 29 -10.72 22.90 -1.41
C PRO A 29 -12.15 23.26 -1.83
N ALA A 30 -12.44 24.53 -2.13
CA ALA A 30 -13.76 24.96 -2.60
C ALA A 30 -14.16 24.29 -3.92
N PHE A 31 -13.21 23.83 -4.73
CA PHE A 31 -13.50 23.10 -5.97
C PHE A 31 -14.00 21.67 -5.75
N LEU A 32 -13.85 21.10 -4.55
CA LEU A 32 -14.32 19.74 -4.27
C LEU A 32 -15.79 19.73 -3.84
N ASN A 33 -16.17 20.59 -2.88
CA ASN A 33 -17.49 20.53 -2.25
C ASN A 33 -18.19 21.89 -2.11
N GLY A 34 -17.71 22.94 -2.80
CA GLY A 34 -18.28 24.29 -2.75
C GLY A 34 -17.89 25.10 -1.50
N GLU A 35 -18.40 26.33 -1.39
CA GLU A 35 -18.05 27.29 -0.33
C GLU A 35 -18.55 26.90 1.09
N SER A 36 -19.49 25.96 1.19
CA SER A 36 -20.18 25.61 2.44
C SER A 36 -19.72 24.31 3.10
N ALA A 37 -18.76 23.60 2.50
CA ALA A 37 -18.32 22.30 3.00
C ALA A 37 -17.09 22.42 3.90
N ASN A 38 -17.10 21.64 4.99
CA ASN A 38 -15.92 21.38 5.81
C ASN A 38 -14.70 21.15 4.92
N SER A 39 -13.63 21.91 5.19
CA SER A 39 -12.39 21.86 4.43
C SER A 39 -11.88 20.43 4.37
N ALA A 40 -11.95 19.80 3.19
CA ALA A 40 -11.24 18.57 2.94
C ALA A 40 -9.74 18.83 3.12
N ASP A 41 -9.05 17.95 3.84
CA ASP A 41 -7.59 18.06 3.99
C ASP A 41 -6.93 17.64 2.67
N LEU A 42 -6.33 18.60 1.99
CA LEU A 42 -5.61 18.44 0.72
C LEU A 42 -4.10 18.53 0.89
N ALA A 43 -3.59 18.47 2.13
CA ALA A 43 -2.15 18.49 2.40
C ALA A 43 -1.42 17.39 1.62
N TRP A 44 -2.01 16.19 1.52
CA TRP A 44 -1.44 15.07 0.76
C TRP A 44 -1.38 15.32 -0.75
N VAL A 45 -2.39 15.98 -1.32
CA VAL A 45 -2.40 16.36 -2.75
C VAL A 45 -1.35 17.44 -3.03
N ASN A 46 -1.25 18.43 -2.13
CA ASN A 46 -0.27 19.52 -2.23
C ASN A 46 1.15 18.99 -2.09
N ALA A 47 1.37 17.96 -1.25
CA ALA A 47 2.64 17.26 -1.13
C ALA A 47 2.98 16.40 -2.37
N GLY A 48 2.10 16.35 -3.37
CA GLY A 48 2.30 15.58 -4.61
C GLY A 48 2.07 14.08 -4.46
N SER A 49 1.50 13.63 -3.34
CA SER A 49 1.19 12.21 -3.14
C SER A 49 -0.07 11.84 -3.91
N ALA A 50 -0.05 10.67 -4.56
CA ALA A 50 -1.20 10.22 -5.36
C ALA A 50 -2.23 9.41 -4.55
N LEU A 51 -1.84 8.84 -3.40
CA LEU A 51 -2.72 8.03 -2.57
C LEU A 51 -2.61 8.43 -1.08
N PRO A 52 -3.70 8.91 -0.44
CA PRO A 52 -3.66 9.25 0.97
C PRO A 52 -3.57 7.99 1.85
N PRO A 53 -2.94 8.08 3.03
CA PRO A 53 -2.94 6.99 4.01
C PRO A 53 -4.37 6.56 4.37
N GLY A 54 -4.60 5.25 4.50
CA GLY A 54 -5.93 4.70 4.72
C GLY A 54 -5.99 3.20 4.53
N GLU A 55 -7.20 2.64 4.63
CA GLU A 55 -7.46 1.23 4.33
C GLU A 55 -8.15 1.11 2.97
N TYR A 56 -7.64 0.21 2.14
CA TYR A 56 -8.13 -0.01 0.78
C TYR A 56 -8.41 -1.49 0.58
N ASN A 57 -9.61 -1.81 0.08
CA ASN A 57 -9.98 -3.18 -0.27
C ASN A 57 -9.42 -3.50 -1.66
N LEU A 58 -8.43 -4.40 -1.72
CA LEU A 58 -7.65 -4.67 -2.93
C LEU A 58 -7.58 -6.18 -3.21
N ASN A 59 -7.44 -6.50 -4.50
CA ASN A 59 -6.97 -7.82 -4.92
C ASN A 59 -5.44 -7.83 -4.84
N VAL A 60 -4.91 -8.67 -3.97
CA VAL A 60 -3.48 -8.73 -3.67
C VAL A 60 -2.84 -9.89 -4.42
N TYR A 61 -1.71 -9.61 -5.07
CA TYR A 61 -0.93 -10.60 -5.79
C TYR A 61 0.52 -10.64 -5.28
N ILE A 62 1.11 -11.83 -5.35
CA ILE A 62 2.51 -12.12 -5.04
C ILE A 62 3.13 -12.82 -6.25
N ASN A 63 4.23 -12.29 -6.79
CA ASN A 63 4.92 -12.88 -7.95
C ASN A 63 3.96 -13.21 -9.13
N ASN A 64 3.03 -12.28 -9.43
CA ASN A 64 1.99 -12.42 -10.46
C ASN A 64 0.92 -13.49 -10.20
N ALA A 65 0.88 -14.10 -9.01
CA ALA A 65 -0.17 -15.03 -8.58
C ALA A 65 -1.13 -14.35 -7.61
N TYR A 66 -2.43 -14.61 -7.75
CA TYR A 66 -3.44 -14.14 -6.80
C TYR A 66 -3.16 -14.73 -5.41
N ALA A 67 -3.12 -13.88 -4.39
CA ALA A 67 -2.98 -14.29 -3.00
C ALA A 67 -4.33 -14.24 -2.27
N PHE A 68 -4.91 -13.04 -2.15
CA PHE A 68 -6.19 -12.83 -1.46
C PHE A 68 -6.84 -11.51 -1.88
N THR A 69 -8.11 -11.34 -1.52
CA THR A 69 -8.83 -10.05 -1.60
C THR A 69 -9.13 -9.59 -0.19
N GLY A 70 -8.78 -8.36 0.15
CA GLY A 70 -9.02 -7.84 1.50
C GLY A 70 -8.48 -6.44 1.72
N ASP A 71 -8.66 -5.97 2.95
CA ASP A 71 -8.25 -4.62 3.34
C ASP A 71 -6.74 -4.56 3.61
N VAL A 72 -6.07 -3.68 2.88
CA VAL A 72 -4.64 -3.37 3.02
C VAL A 72 -4.50 -1.96 3.55
N THR A 73 -3.75 -1.80 4.64
CA THR A 73 -3.49 -0.49 5.25
C THR A 73 -2.28 0.16 4.57
N PHE A 74 -2.47 1.40 4.10
CA PHE A 74 -1.42 2.27 3.58
C PHE A 74 -1.10 3.33 4.63
N ARG A 75 0.19 3.49 4.97
CA ARG A 75 0.67 4.48 5.94
C ARG A 75 1.61 5.46 5.29
N ALA A 76 1.56 6.71 5.73
CA ALA A 76 2.57 7.69 5.35
C ALA A 76 3.96 7.17 5.74
N ASP A 77 4.93 7.41 4.86
CA ASP A 77 6.33 7.17 5.17
C ASP A 77 6.78 8.00 6.38
N GLU A 78 7.82 7.56 7.10
CA GLU A 78 8.27 8.21 8.35
C GLU A 78 8.69 9.67 8.15
N GLN A 79 9.01 10.07 6.91
CA GLN A 79 9.39 11.42 6.49
C GLN A 79 8.19 12.30 6.11
N GLY A 80 6.96 11.78 6.10
CA GLY A 80 5.71 12.56 5.95
C GLY A 80 5.48 13.25 4.60
N ALA A 81 6.44 13.17 3.67
CA ALA A 81 6.40 13.80 2.35
C ALA A 81 6.49 12.78 1.20
N GLY A 82 6.38 11.49 1.50
CA GLY A 82 6.42 10.40 0.53
C GLY A 82 5.07 9.74 0.35
N ASP A 83 4.96 8.95 -0.72
CA ASP A 83 3.76 8.15 -1.01
C ASP A 83 3.47 7.13 0.09
N ALA A 84 2.19 6.93 0.37
CA ALA A 84 1.77 5.99 1.39
C ALA A 84 2.27 4.57 1.05
N GLN A 85 2.91 3.89 2.00
CA GLN A 85 3.41 2.55 1.82
C GLN A 85 2.41 1.53 2.35
N PRO A 86 2.11 0.44 1.61
CA PRO A 86 1.28 -0.62 2.12
C PRO A 86 2.03 -1.40 3.20
N CYS A 87 1.30 -1.83 4.21
CA CYS A 87 1.80 -2.79 5.18
C CYS A 87 0.84 -3.95 5.34
N VAL A 88 1.40 -5.06 5.79
CA VAL A 88 0.68 -6.32 5.95
C VAL A 88 0.68 -6.78 7.39
N THR A 89 -0.36 -7.52 7.75
CA THR A 89 -0.43 -8.23 9.03
C THR A 89 0.30 -9.58 8.94
N PRO A 90 0.66 -10.21 10.08
CA PRO A 90 1.19 -11.58 10.06
C PRO A 90 0.31 -12.57 9.30
N GLN A 91 -1.02 -12.47 9.44
CA GLN A 91 -1.98 -13.33 8.74
C GLN A 91 -1.95 -13.11 7.22
N GLN A 92 -1.79 -11.87 6.77
CA GLN A 92 -1.67 -11.55 5.35
C GLN A 92 -0.33 -12.03 4.78
N ILE A 93 0.76 -12.02 5.56
CA ILE A 93 2.05 -12.62 5.16
C ILE A 93 1.89 -14.12 4.92
N ASP A 94 1.16 -14.83 5.79
CA ASP A 94 0.84 -16.24 5.59
C ASP A 94 -0.01 -16.46 4.33
N ALA A 95 -1.01 -15.60 4.07
CA ALA A 95 -1.83 -15.66 2.86
C ALA A 95 -1.05 -15.35 1.57
N LEU A 96 0.01 -14.53 1.65
CA LEU A 96 0.97 -14.32 0.57
C LEU A 96 1.86 -15.55 0.31
N GLY A 97 1.80 -16.58 1.16
CA GLY A 97 2.60 -17.80 1.02
C GLY A 97 4.08 -17.60 1.35
N ILE A 98 4.44 -16.52 2.06
CA ILE A 98 5.81 -16.26 2.51
C ILE A 98 6.10 -17.11 3.76
N ASP A 99 7.29 -17.68 3.87
CA ASP A 99 7.71 -18.44 5.04
C ASP A 99 8.10 -17.46 6.18
N PRO A 100 7.35 -17.42 7.29
CA PRO A 100 7.60 -16.49 8.39
C PRO A 100 8.97 -16.72 9.05
N ASN A 101 9.58 -17.90 8.91
CA ASN A 101 10.91 -18.19 9.46
C ASN A 101 12.03 -17.50 8.68
N GLN A 102 11.76 -17.06 7.46
CA GLN A 102 12.72 -16.32 6.63
C GLN A 102 12.76 -14.83 6.98
N ALA A 103 11.94 -14.39 7.95
CA ALA A 103 11.96 -13.03 8.46
C ALA A 103 13.32 -12.70 9.08
N LYS A 104 13.76 -11.44 8.95
CA LYS A 104 14.96 -10.94 9.63
C LYS A 104 14.82 -11.12 11.14
N GLY A 105 15.70 -11.95 11.72
CA GLY A 105 15.63 -12.34 13.14
C GLY A 105 14.94 -13.67 13.41
N GLY A 106 14.51 -14.39 12.36
CA GLY A 106 13.98 -15.76 12.44
C GLY A 106 12.52 -15.86 12.89
N ALA A 107 11.84 -14.74 13.13
CA ALA A 107 10.44 -14.71 13.50
C ALA A 107 9.78 -13.40 13.06
N LEU A 108 8.47 -13.47 12.76
CA LEU A 108 7.67 -12.27 12.51
C LEU A 108 7.42 -11.48 13.80
N PRO A 109 7.40 -10.13 13.73
CA PRO A 109 7.03 -9.29 14.86
C PRO A 109 5.50 -9.33 15.07
N LEU A 110 4.99 -10.39 15.71
CA LEU A 110 3.56 -10.65 15.90
C LEU A 110 2.80 -9.54 16.66
N ALA A 111 3.51 -8.73 17.46
CA ALA A 111 2.92 -7.61 18.17
C ALA A 111 2.61 -6.40 17.25
N GLN A 112 3.22 -6.34 16.07
CA GLN A 112 3.01 -5.27 15.10
C GLN A 112 1.86 -5.65 14.15
N ARG A 113 0.86 -4.76 14.08
CA ARG A 113 -0.28 -4.92 13.16
C ARG A 113 -0.01 -4.43 11.74
N CYS A 114 1.15 -3.82 11.53
CA CYS A 114 1.52 -3.19 10.27
C CYS A 114 3.00 -3.44 10.06
N ILE A 115 3.30 -4.41 9.21
CA ILE A 115 4.65 -4.85 8.88
C ILE A 115 4.95 -4.41 7.46
N VAL A 116 5.97 -3.58 7.29
CA VAL A 116 6.49 -3.21 5.98
C VAL A 116 7.32 -4.37 5.47
N LEU A 117 6.88 -5.01 4.39
CA LEU A 117 7.44 -6.29 3.93
C LEU A 117 8.95 -6.20 3.68
N GLN A 118 9.41 -5.11 3.06
CA GLN A 118 10.80 -4.85 2.71
C GLN A 118 11.72 -4.71 3.94
N SER A 119 11.15 -4.31 5.08
CA SER A 119 11.91 -4.17 6.33
C SER A 119 12.20 -5.52 6.99
N VAL A 120 11.33 -6.50 6.79
CA VAL A 120 11.40 -7.83 7.40
C VAL A 120 12.01 -8.86 6.46
N PHE A 121 11.75 -8.75 5.16
CA PHE A 121 12.20 -9.67 4.13
C PHE A 121 13.07 -8.92 3.11
N PRO A 122 14.42 -8.94 3.26
CA PRO A 122 15.32 -8.31 2.31
C PRO A 122 15.15 -8.85 0.89
N GLY A 123 15.07 -7.95 -0.09
CA GLY A 123 14.84 -8.32 -1.50
C GLY A 123 13.38 -8.55 -1.87
N SER A 124 12.45 -8.31 -0.95
CA SER A 124 11.04 -8.11 -1.30
C SER A 124 10.81 -6.68 -1.78
N HIS A 125 9.88 -6.52 -2.72
CA HIS A 125 9.49 -5.26 -3.34
C HIS A 125 7.97 -5.17 -3.40
N VAL A 126 7.47 -3.94 -3.47
CA VAL A 126 6.05 -3.66 -3.66
C VAL A 126 5.92 -2.83 -4.93
N ASP A 127 5.23 -3.38 -5.93
CA ASP A 127 4.99 -2.70 -7.19
C ASP A 127 3.50 -2.37 -7.28
N TYR A 128 3.15 -1.11 -7.05
CA TYR A 128 1.76 -0.69 -7.17
C TYR A 128 1.67 0.65 -7.86
N ASP A 129 0.74 0.78 -8.81
CA ASP A 129 0.42 2.07 -9.41
C ASP A 129 -0.66 2.73 -8.55
N GLN A 130 -0.31 3.84 -7.92
CA GLN A 130 -1.19 4.62 -7.05
C GLN A 130 -2.47 5.12 -7.76
N LYS A 131 -2.43 5.27 -9.09
CA LYS A 131 -3.55 5.82 -9.88
C LYS A 131 -4.56 4.75 -10.27
N THR A 132 -4.08 3.56 -10.61
CA THR A 132 -4.91 2.44 -11.06
C THR A 132 -5.16 1.41 -9.96
N LEU A 133 -4.40 1.46 -8.86
CA LEU A 133 -4.33 0.43 -7.84
C LEU A 133 -4.12 -0.96 -8.46
N ASP A 134 -3.24 -1.00 -9.47
CA ASP A 134 -2.98 -2.19 -10.27
C ASP A 134 -2.46 -3.37 -9.43
N PRO A 135 -2.70 -4.62 -9.90
CA PRO A 135 -2.65 -5.81 -9.06
C PRO A 135 -1.25 -6.28 -8.62
N GLU A 136 -0.13 -5.75 -9.13
CA GLU A 136 1.22 -6.32 -8.89
C GLU A 136 1.84 -6.02 -7.52
N LEU A 137 1.05 -6.02 -6.45
CA LEU A 137 1.41 -5.41 -5.16
C LEU A 137 2.68 -5.95 -4.50
N TYR A 138 3.05 -7.23 -4.65
CA TYR A 138 4.22 -7.78 -3.97
C TYR A 138 5.08 -8.66 -4.89
N ARG A 139 6.40 -8.46 -4.84
CA ARG A 139 7.42 -9.31 -5.46
C ARG A 139 8.42 -9.77 -4.42
N THR A 140 8.79 -11.04 -4.46
CA THR A 140 9.75 -11.62 -3.51
C THR A 140 10.53 -12.76 -4.14
N ALA A 141 11.69 -13.08 -3.57
CA ALA A 141 12.48 -14.22 -4.00
C ALA A 141 11.76 -15.53 -3.66
N GLU A 142 11.81 -16.52 -4.56
CA GLU A 142 11.20 -17.85 -4.35
C GLU A 142 11.73 -18.55 -3.10
N ALA A 143 12.97 -18.27 -2.69
CA ALA A 143 13.57 -18.80 -1.46
C ALA A 143 12.87 -18.31 -0.17
N LEU A 144 12.12 -17.21 -0.24
CA LEU A 144 11.33 -16.69 0.88
C LEU A 144 9.91 -17.28 0.91
N MET A 145 9.50 -17.98 -0.14
CA MET A 145 8.17 -18.57 -0.27
C MET A 145 8.12 -19.95 0.39
N ARG A 146 6.93 -20.33 0.88
CA ARG A 146 6.66 -21.68 1.36
C ARG A 146 6.62 -22.64 0.19
N ASN A 147 7.27 -23.79 0.34
CA ASN A 147 7.22 -24.85 -0.66
C ASN A 147 5.89 -25.61 -0.56
N LEU A 148 4.87 -25.09 -1.25
CA LEU A 148 3.52 -25.64 -1.28
C LEU A 148 3.32 -26.52 -2.52
N PRO A 149 2.61 -27.65 -2.42
CA PRO A 149 2.33 -28.49 -3.57
C PRO A 149 1.44 -27.76 -4.58
N ARG A 150 1.52 -28.15 -5.87
CA ARG A 150 0.62 -27.61 -6.89
C ARG A 150 -0.84 -27.89 -6.53
N GLY A 151 -1.68 -26.86 -6.63
CA GLY A 151 -3.10 -26.93 -6.26
C GLY A 151 -3.38 -26.83 -4.76
N TYR A 152 -2.39 -26.45 -3.95
CA TYR A 152 -2.60 -26.17 -2.53
C TYR A 152 -3.61 -25.04 -2.33
N VAL A 153 -4.51 -25.22 -1.35
CA VAL A 153 -5.46 -24.22 -0.89
C VAL A 153 -5.29 -24.10 0.61
N SER A 154 -5.08 -22.89 1.10
CA SER A 154 -4.89 -22.63 2.53
C SER A 154 -6.14 -23.02 3.33
N PRO A 155 -6.00 -23.66 4.51
CA PRO A 155 -7.12 -23.98 5.40
C PRO A 155 -7.93 -22.75 5.84
N GLU A 156 -7.29 -21.58 5.90
CA GLU A 156 -7.93 -20.31 6.24
C GLU A 156 -8.93 -19.86 5.16
N SER A 157 -8.76 -20.32 3.91
CA SER A 157 -9.72 -20.09 2.83
C SER A 157 -10.86 -21.11 2.80
N TRP A 158 -10.89 -22.09 3.70
CA TRP A 158 -11.93 -23.12 3.70
C TRP A 158 -13.19 -22.60 4.39
N GLU A 159 -14.28 -22.54 3.64
CA GLU A 159 -15.59 -22.23 4.21
C GLU A 159 -16.27 -23.53 4.68
N PRO A 160 -16.75 -23.61 5.94
CA PRO A 160 -17.50 -24.76 6.43
C PRO A 160 -18.91 -24.87 5.79
N GLY A 161 -19.28 -23.89 4.96
CA GLY A 161 -20.62 -23.75 4.41
C GLY A 161 -21.63 -23.30 5.47
N ILE A 162 -22.90 -23.48 5.14
CA ILE A 162 -24.03 -23.17 6.02
C ILE A 162 -24.73 -24.46 6.46
N THR A 163 -25.37 -24.45 7.62
CA THR A 163 -26.21 -25.57 8.06
C THR A 163 -27.42 -25.69 7.14
N ALA A 164 -27.55 -26.83 6.46
CA ALA A 164 -28.61 -27.07 5.48
C ALA A 164 -29.13 -28.52 5.52
N ALA A 165 -30.34 -28.74 4.99
CA ALA A 165 -30.93 -30.05 4.75
C ALA A 165 -31.36 -30.16 3.28
N TRP A 166 -31.13 -31.31 2.62
CA TRP A 166 -31.53 -31.53 1.23
C TRP A 166 -32.12 -32.94 1.01
N LEU A 167 -33.09 -33.03 0.10
CA LEU A 167 -33.70 -34.28 -0.37
C LEU A 167 -33.58 -34.33 -1.89
N ASN A 168 -33.10 -35.45 -2.43
CA ASN A 168 -33.02 -35.68 -3.86
C ASN A 168 -33.66 -37.04 -4.20
N TYR A 169 -34.60 -37.07 -5.15
CA TYR A 169 -35.26 -38.29 -5.59
C TYR A 169 -35.19 -38.42 -7.12
N VAL A 170 -34.85 -39.61 -7.61
CA VAL A 170 -34.86 -39.94 -9.03
C VAL A 170 -35.69 -41.21 -9.22
N LEU A 171 -36.77 -41.11 -10.00
CA LEU A 171 -37.64 -42.23 -10.34
C LEU A 171 -37.44 -42.58 -11.81
N ASN A 172 -36.86 -43.75 -12.07
CA ASN A 172 -36.66 -44.29 -13.41
C ASN A 172 -37.56 -45.52 -13.60
N GLY A 173 -38.20 -45.64 -14.76
CA GLY A 173 -39.07 -46.78 -15.09
C GLY A 173 -38.95 -47.18 -16.55
N LEU A 174 -38.84 -48.48 -16.81
CA LEU A 174 -38.92 -49.10 -18.13
C LEU A 174 -40.05 -50.13 -18.11
N LYS A 175 -40.89 -50.12 -19.14
CA LYS A 175 -41.98 -51.07 -19.32
C LYS A 175 -41.49 -52.16 -20.28
N GLN A 176 -41.51 -53.42 -19.83
CA GLN A 176 -41.24 -54.61 -20.66
C GLN A 176 -42.45 -54.95 -21.53
#